data_AF-A0A953YYQ6-F1
#
_entry.id   AF-A0A953YYQ6-F1
#
_cell.length_a   1.000
_cell.length_b   1.000
_cell.length_c   1.000
_cell.angle_alpha   90.00
_cell.angle_beta   90.00
_cell.angle_gamma   90.00
#
_symmetry.space_group_name_H-M   'P 1'
#
loop_
_entity.id
_entity.type
_entity.pdbx_description
1 polymer ?
#
loop_
_entity_poly.entity_id
_entity_poly.type
_entity_poly.pdbx_seq_one_letter_code
_entity_poly.pdbx_strand_id
1 'polypeptide(L)' 'TTVEEFETTVTNFRDREVEVEIHRTMYGDFDFDSDDSFEKHDADTQKIHFTLKPGEKRVLKFTVTTRNGSNAK' A
#
# COMPACT_ATOMS: atom_id res chain seq x y z
N THR A 1 -3.77 -17.35 -10.02
CA THR A 1 -3.46 -16.15 -9.22
C THR A 1 -3.68 -14.95 -10.11
N THR A 2 -4.17 -13.85 -9.54
CA THR A 2 -4.33 -12.57 -10.23
C THR A 2 -3.25 -11.63 -9.69
N VAL A 3 -2.56 -10.91 -10.57
CA VAL A 3 -1.54 -9.92 -10.18
C VAL A 3 -2.05 -8.55 -10.58
N GLU A 4 -2.08 -7.62 -9.63
CA GLU A 4 -2.51 -6.24 -9.84
C GLU A 4 -1.42 -5.29 -9.33
N GLU A 5 -1.01 -4.37 -10.18
CA GLU A 5 -0.04 -3.33 -9.86
C GLU A 5 -0.76 -2.01 -9.59
N PHE A 6 -0.37 -1.35 -8.52
CA PHE A 6 -0.95 -0.06 -8.12
C PHE A 6 0.15 0.98 -8.00
N GLU A 7 -0.16 2.17 -8.51
CA GLU A 7 0.67 3.36 -8.36
C GLU A 7 -0.19 4.50 -7.81
N THR A 8 0.27 5.14 -6.74
CA THR A 8 -0.38 6.35 -6.21
C THR A 8 0.66 7.42 -5.91
N THR A 9 0.29 8.67 -6.15
CA THR A 9 1.13 9.82 -5.85
C THR A 9 0.58 10.55 -4.63
N VAL A 10 1.45 10.80 -3.65
CA VAL A 10 1.15 11.60 -2.47
C VAL A 10 2.05 12.83 -2.47
N THR A 11 1.45 14.02 -2.34
CA THR A 11 2.16 15.30 -2.33
C THR A 11 1.77 16.08 -1.08
N ASN A 12 2.76 16.58 -0.35
CA ASN A 12 2.54 17.50 0.75
C ASN A 12 2.48 18.95 0.26
N PHE A 13 1.28 19.51 0.17
CA PHE A 13 1.09 20.93 -0.19
C PHE A 13 1.17 21.89 1.01
N ARG A 14 1.42 21.38 2.22
CA ARG A 14 1.57 22.22 3.40
C ARG A 14 2.99 22.79 3.47
N ASP A 15 3.10 23.90 4.20
CA ASP A 15 4.33 24.58 4.56
C ASP A 15 5.06 23.95 5.76
N ARG A 16 4.57 22.79 6.24
CA ARG A 16 5.14 22.02 7.34
C ARG A 16 5.23 20.54 7.01
N GLU A 17 6.12 19.85 7.71
CA GLU A 17 6.25 18.40 7.63
C GLU A 17 4.95 17.70 8.06
N VAL A 18 4.61 16.61 7.37
CA VAL A 18 3.44 15.79 7.68
C VAL A 18 3.81 14.32 7.73
N GLU A 19 3.30 13.63 8.74
CA GLU A 19 3.30 12.16 8.79
C GLU A 19 2.10 11.64 8.00
N VAL A 20 2.35 10.67 7.12
CA VAL A 20 1.35 10.06 6.27
C VAL A 20 1.27 8.58 6.61
N GLU A 21 0.07 8.14 6.95
CA GLU A 21 -0.26 6.74 7.19
C GLU A 21 -1.33 6.29 6.20
N ILE A 22 -1.05 5.21 5.48
CA ILE A 22 -1.96 4.64 4.47
C ILE A 22 -2.26 3.21 4.87
N HIS A 23 -3.55 2.89 4.98
CA HIS A 23 -4.04 1.54 5.22
C HIS A 23 -4.59 0.97 3.93
N ARG A 24 -4.01 -0.12 3.48
CA ARG A 24 -4.48 -0.87 2.33
C ARG A 24 -5.09 -2.18 2.81
N THR A 25 -6.40 -2.28 2.71
CA THR A 25 -7.15 -3.53 2.99
C THR A 25 -7.36 -4.30 1.69
N MET A 26 -7.10 -5.60 1.74
CA MET A 26 -7.27 -6.58 0.66
C MET A 26 -8.00 -7.79 1.23
N TYR A 27 -8.86 -8.40 0.44
CA TYR A 27 -9.64 -9.56 0.89
C TYR A 27 -9.14 -10.83 0.20
N GLY A 28 -9.09 -11.93 0.96
CA GLY A 28 -8.73 -13.26 0.45
C GLY A 28 -7.28 -13.64 0.76
N ASP A 29 -6.78 -14.69 0.09
CA ASP A 29 -5.37 -15.08 0.16
C ASP A 29 -4.58 -14.22 -0.82
N PHE A 30 -3.67 -13.38 -0.30
CA PHE A 30 -2.86 -12.48 -1.12
C PHE A 30 -1.42 -12.41 -0.62
N ASP A 31 -0.52 -12.11 -1.55
CA ASP A 31 0.82 -11.60 -1.27
C ASP A 31 0.86 -10.10 -1.59
N PHE A 32 1.53 -9.32 -0.74
CA PHE A 32 1.76 -7.90 -0.93
C PHE A 32 3.25 -7.63 -1.06
N ASP A 33 3.63 -6.96 -2.14
CA ASP A 33 5.01 -6.59 -2.43
C ASP A 33 5.09 -5.08 -2.71
N SER A 34 6.08 -4.41 -2.12
CA SER A 34 6.32 -2.99 -2.29
C SER A 34 7.78 -2.66 -2.01
N ASP A 35 8.33 -1.71 -2.77
CA ASP A 35 9.65 -1.14 -2.49
C ASP A 35 9.63 -0.29 -1.20
N ASP A 36 8.46 0.20 -0.81
CA ASP A 36 8.27 0.98 0.41
C ASP A 36 8.18 0.06 1.64
N SER A 37 8.66 0.54 2.79
CA SER A 37 8.48 -0.18 4.05
C SER A 37 6.99 -0.22 4.42
N PHE A 38 6.49 -1.41 4.68
CA PHE A 38 5.14 -1.64 5.18
C PHE A 38 5.16 -2.58 6.38
N GLU A 39 4.12 -2.46 7.20
CA GLU A 39 3.86 -3.36 8.32
C GLU A 39 2.50 -4.03 8.14
N LYS A 40 2.41 -5.30 8.51
CA LYS A 40 1.13 -6.00 8.57
C LYS A 40 0.35 -5.49 9.77
N HIS A 41 -0.79 -4.84 9.53
CA HIS A 41 -1.67 -4.37 10.60
C HIS A 41 -2.56 -5.50 11.12
N ASP A 42 -3.22 -6.21 10.19
CA ASP A 42 -4.05 -7.38 10.48
C ASP A 42 -3.95 -8.40 9.32
N ALA A 43 -4.81 -9.42 9.30
CA ALA A 43 -4.78 -10.47 8.26
C ALA A 43 -4.91 -9.90 6.84
N ASP A 44 -5.71 -8.84 6.69
CA ASP A 44 -6.21 -8.30 5.44
C ASP A 44 -5.63 -6.90 5.14
N THR A 45 -5.03 -6.25 6.13
CA THR A 45 -4.59 -4.85 6.05
C THR A 45 -3.08 -4.71 6.16
N GLN A 46 -2.49 -4.04 5.17
CA GLN A 46 -1.10 -3.56 5.18
C GLN A 46 -1.09 -2.06 5.48
N LYS A 47 -0.13 -1.63 6.30
CA LYS A 47 0.06 -0.24 6.68
C LYS A 47 1.40 0.26 6.15
N ILE A 48 1.35 1.40 5.47
CA ILE A 48 2.52 2.12 4.98
C ILE A 48 2.60 3.44 5.76
N HIS A 49 3.77 3.72 6.33
CA HIS A 49 4.02 4.95 7.08
C HIS A 49 5.29 5.63 6.59
N PHE A 50 5.20 6.92 6.30
CA PHE A 50 6.34 7.77 5.97
C PHE A 50 6.05 9.23 6.28
N THR A 51 7.13 10.02 6.31
CA THR A 51 7.08 11.48 6.49
C THR A 51 7.28 12.18 5.15
N LEU A 52 6.58 13.29 4.93
CA LEU A 52 6.79 14.18 3.78
C LEU A 52 7.12 15.60 4.23
N LYS A 53 8.23 16.14 3.72
CA LYS A 53 8.62 17.53 3.90
C LYS A 53 7.69 18.48 3.13
N PRO A 54 7.69 19.79 3.44
CA PRO A 54 6.93 20.77 2.69
C PRO A 54 7.24 20.72 1.19
N GLY A 55 6.20 20.61 0.35
CA GLY A 55 6.33 20.53 -1.11
C GLY A 55 6.85 19.19 -1.64
N GLU A 56 7.14 18.21 -0.77
CA GLU A 56 7.65 16.92 -1.18
C GLU A 56 6.55 16.07 -1.85
N LYS A 57 6.96 15.35 -2.90
CA LYS A 57 6.14 14.39 -3.62
C LYS A 57 6.76 13.01 -3.50
N ARG A 58 5.94 12.01 -3.21
CA ARG A 58 6.30 10.60 -3.20
C ARG A 58 5.37 9.81 -4.10
N VAL A 59 5.92 8.85 -4.82
CA VAL A 59 5.17 7.86 -5.60
C VAL A 59 5.27 6.54 -4.84
N LEU A 60 4.13 5.97 -4.49
CA LEU A 60 4.03 4.66 -3.87
C LEU A 60 3.66 3.65 -4.93
N LYS A 61 4.38 2.53 -4.94
CA LYS A 61 4.15 1.42 -5.86
C LYS A 61 4.05 0.13 -5.06
N PHE A 62 3.01 -0.64 -5.33
CA PHE A 62 2.85 -1.95 -4.72
C PHE A 62 2.12 -2.91 -5.65
N THR A 63 2.47 -4.17 -5.52
CA THR A 63 1.92 -5.29 -6.27
C THR A 63 1.13 -6.17 -5.32
N VAL A 64 -0.10 -6.49 -5.69
CA VAL A 64 -0.95 -7.43 -4.98
C VAL A 64 -1.11 -8.67 -5.83
N THR A 65 -0.71 -9.82 -5.29
CA THR A 65 -0.92 -11.12 -5.93
C THR A 65 -2.00 -11.88 -5.17
N THR A 66 -3.21 -11.94 -5.73
CA THR A 66 -4.34 -12.66 -5.14
C THR A 66 -4.35 -14.12 -5.59
N ARG A 67 -4.41 -15.05 -4.65
CA ARG A 67 -4.56 -16.48 -4.90
C ARG A 67 -6.04 -16.85 -4.85
N ASN A 68 -6.64 -17.00 -6.03
CA ASN A 68 -8.00 -17.53 -6.12
C ASN A 68 -7.98 -19.01 -5.70
N GLY A 69 -8.47 -19.30 -4.48
CA GLY A 69 -8.72 -20.67 -4.05
C GLY A 69 -9.74 -21.32 -4.97
N SER A 70 -9.47 -22.54 -5.42
CA SER A 70 -10.35 -23.33 -6.30
C SER A 70 -11.65 -23.82 -5.63
N ASN A 71 -12.22 -23.06 -4.68
CA ASN A 71 -13.47 -23.38 -3.99
C ASN A 71 -14.70 -22.80 -4.72
N ALA A 72 -14.70 -22.90 -6.04
CA ALA A 72 -15.90 -22.80 -6.86
C ALA A 72 -15.95 -24.07 -7.71
N LYS A 73 -16.44 -25.16 -7.11
CA LYS A 73 -16.89 -26.34 -7.83
C LYS A 73 -18.29 -26.70 -7.34
#